data_AF-A0A2N5W372-F1
#
_entry.id   AF-A0A2N5W372-F1
#
_cell.length_a   1.000
_cell.length_b   1.000
_cell.length_c   1.000
_cell.angle_alpha   90.00
_cell.angle_beta   90.00
_cell.angle_gamma   90.00
#
_symmetry.space_group_name_H-M   'P 1'
#
loop_
_entity.id
_entity.type
_entity.pdbx_description
1 polymer ?
#
loop_
_entity_poly.entity_id
_entity_poly.type
_entity_poly.pdbx_seq_one_letter_code
_entity_poly.pdbx_strand_id
1 'polypeptide(L)'
;MNTPRLPPRPPEPIQRPFRLIKDPDLYYELGGNLNQFLQRYEQAADFFGCSEYEMAMQIGRFMKTEDLLTALEYMDGYDNADWKQLQAEMIELWGEIEEPPLLYTAQDLDLGLPG
;
A
#
# COMPACT_ATOMS: atom_id res chain seq x y z
N MET A 1 -48.57 -33.52 17.53
CA MET A 1 -47.51 -33.49 16.51
C MET A 1 -46.38 -32.62 17.06
N ASN A 2 -45.24 -33.21 17.41
CA ASN A 2 -44.07 -32.46 17.92
C ASN A 2 -43.13 -32.19 16.75
N THR A 3 -42.99 -30.93 16.36
CA THR A 3 -42.04 -30.50 15.33
C THR A 3 -40.62 -30.57 15.93
N PRO A 4 -39.68 -31.31 15.34
CA PRO A 4 -38.30 -31.29 15.83
C PRO A 4 -37.71 -29.89 15.66
N ARG A 5 -37.30 -29.28 16.78
CA ARG A 5 -36.59 -28.00 16.80
C ARG A 5 -35.19 -28.22 16.23
N LEU A 6 -34.94 -27.69 15.05
CA LEU A 6 -33.58 -27.65 14.48
C LEU A 6 -32.65 -26.86 15.42
N PRO A 7 -31.38 -27.28 15.57
CA PRO A 7 -30.40 -26.50 16.31
C PRO A 7 -30.28 -25.10 15.70
N PRO A 8 -29.95 -24.07 16.51
CA PRO A 8 -29.70 -22.74 15.97
C PRO A 8 -28.61 -22.83 14.91
N ARG A 9 -28.87 -22.24 13.74
CA ARG A 9 -27.89 -22.14 12.66
C ARG A 9 -26.61 -21.54 13.27
N PRO A 10 -25.41 -22.12 13.04
CA PRO A 10 -24.18 -21.47 13.45
C PRO A 10 -24.17 -20.05 12.87
N PRO A 11 -23.60 -19.05 13.57
CA PRO A 11 -23.43 -17.73 12.98
C PRO A 11 -22.71 -17.93 11.66
N GLU A 12 -23.34 -17.49 10.55
CA GLU A 12 -22.68 -17.50 9.26
C GLU A 12 -21.35 -16.77 9.44
N PRO A 13 -20.22 -17.29 8.91
CA PRO A 13 -18.98 -16.54 8.94
C PRO A 13 -19.34 -15.17 8.38
N ILE A 14 -19.11 -14.12 9.19
CA ILE A 14 -19.43 -12.75 8.81
C ILE A 14 -18.64 -12.53 7.52
N GLN A 15 -19.32 -12.64 6.39
CA GLN A 15 -18.77 -12.27 5.10
C GLN A 15 -18.64 -10.76 5.22
N ARG A 16 -17.49 -10.30 5.71
CA ARG A 16 -17.19 -8.88 5.75
C ARG A 16 -17.32 -8.44 4.30
N PRO A 17 -18.29 -7.56 3.98
CA PRO A 17 -18.48 -7.15 2.62
C PRO A 17 -17.18 -6.49 2.16
N PHE A 18 -16.65 -6.91 1.01
CA PHE A 18 -15.47 -6.30 0.42
C PHE A 18 -15.70 -4.80 0.30
N ARG A 19 -14.94 -4.01 1.05
CA ARG A 19 -15.20 -2.58 1.17
C ARG A 19 -14.47 -1.85 0.05
N LEU A 20 -15.24 -1.16 -0.79
CA LEU A 20 -14.70 -0.42 -1.91
C LEU A 20 -14.44 1.03 -1.51
N ILE A 21 -13.20 1.48 -1.66
CA ILE A 21 -12.89 2.91 -1.53
C ILE A 21 -13.50 3.62 -2.74
N LYS A 22 -14.37 4.60 -2.47
CA LYS A 22 -15.06 5.38 -3.51
C LYS A 22 -14.71 6.84 -3.34
N ASP A 23 -13.55 7.21 -3.87
CA ASP A 23 -13.11 8.59 -3.89
C ASP A 23 -12.63 8.94 -5.32
N PRO A 24 -13.42 9.72 -6.09
CA PRO A 24 -13.09 10.07 -7.46
C PRO A 24 -12.00 11.15 -7.56
N ASP A 25 -11.52 11.71 -6.45
CA ASP A 25 -10.42 12.69 -6.44
C ASP A 25 -9.10 12.05 -5.96
N LEU A 26 -9.12 10.76 -5.66
CA LEU A 26 -8.01 10.00 -5.08
C LEU A 26 -7.16 9.31 -6.15
N TYR A 27 -6.77 10.00 -7.21
CA TYR A 27 -5.91 9.41 -8.24
C TYR A 27 -4.44 9.79 -8.04
N TYR A 28 -3.55 8.82 -8.25
CA TYR A 28 -2.12 9.06 -8.32
C TYR A 28 -1.67 9.28 -9.77
N GLU A 29 -0.84 10.29 -9.98
CA GLU A 29 -0.19 10.61 -11.25
C GLU A 29 1.32 10.43 -11.11
N LEU A 30 1.97 9.88 -12.14
CA LEU A 30 3.41 9.71 -12.16
C LEU A 30 4.11 11.06 -12.02
N GLY A 31 4.98 11.19 -11.00
CA GLY A 31 5.66 12.44 -10.66
C GLY A 31 4.87 13.39 -9.76
N GLY A 32 3.70 12.95 -9.24
CA GLY A 32 2.99 13.62 -8.17
C GLY A 32 3.56 13.30 -6.78
N ASN A 33 2.98 13.90 -5.74
CA ASN A 33 3.40 13.62 -4.36
C ASN A 33 2.80 12.30 -3.86
N LEU A 34 3.59 11.22 -3.94
CA LEU A 34 3.16 9.88 -3.52
C LEU A 34 2.77 9.85 -2.03
N ASN A 35 3.56 10.49 -1.16
CA ASN A 35 3.29 10.51 0.29
C ASN A 35 1.92 11.10 0.61
N GLN A 36 1.56 12.20 -0.05
CA GLN A 36 0.25 12.83 0.10
C GLN A 36 -0.88 11.94 -0.45
N PHE A 37 -0.65 11.23 -1.55
CA PHE A 37 -1.60 10.26 -2.09
C PHE A 37 -1.84 9.11 -1.09
N LEU A 38 -0.77 8.48 -0.58
CA LEU A 38 -0.83 7.39 0.38
C LEU A 38 -1.56 7.82 1.67
N GLN A 39 -1.25 9.01 2.20
CA GLN A 39 -1.92 9.53 3.39
C GLN A 39 -3.43 9.68 3.20
N ARG A 40 -3.87 10.22 2.06
CA ARG A 40 -5.30 10.34 1.74
C ARG A 40 -5.94 8.97 1.51
N TYR A 41 -5.20 8.07 0.88
CA TYR A 41 -5.64 6.71 0.62
C TYR A 41 -5.90 5.93 1.90
N GLU A 42 -5.00 6.00 2.87
CA GLU A 42 -5.15 5.42 4.20
C GLU A 42 -6.33 6.04 4.97
N GLN A 43 -6.51 7.36 4.90
CA GLN A 43 -7.66 8.04 5.50
C GLN A 43 -8.99 7.58 4.89
N ALA A 44 -9.04 7.42 3.56
CA ALA A 44 -10.21 6.90 2.88
C ALA A 44 -10.45 5.44 3.26
N ALA A 45 -9.40 4.61 3.31
CA ALA A 45 -9.48 3.22 3.74
C ALA A 45 -10.05 3.09 5.16
N ASP A 46 -9.57 3.90 6.12
CA ASP A 46 -10.08 3.93 7.49
C ASP A 46 -11.55 4.37 7.53
N PHE A 47 -11.91 5.43 6.81
CA PHE A 47 -13.29 5.92 6.73
C PHE A 47 -14.25 4.87 6.16
N PHE A 48 -13.84 4.18 5.10
CA PHE A 48 -14.64 3.11 4.52
C PHE A 48 -14.56 1.83 5.35
N GLY A 49 -13.56 1.64 6.21
CA GLY A 49 -13.31 0.45 7.01
C GLY A 49 -12.68 -0.70 6.22
N CYS A 50 -11.82 -0.37 5.26
CA CYS A 50 -11.06 -1.31 4.46
C CYS A 50 -9.87 -1.87 5.25
N SER A 51 -9.54 -3.13 5.00
CA SER A 51 -8.33 -3.77 5.50
C SER A 51 -7.13 -3.48 4.59
N GLU A 52 -5.92 -3.67 5.12
CA GLU A 52 -4.66 -3.58 4.36
C GLU A 52 -4.67 -4.47 3.09
N TYR A 53 -5.26 -5.66 3.17
CA TYR A 53 -5.44 -6.54 2.00
C TYR A 53 -6.35 -5.90 0.94
N GLU A 54 -7.49 -5.34 1.35
CA GLU A 54 -8.42 -4.67 0.43
C GLU A 54 -7.82 -3.40 -0.16
N MET A 55 -6.92 -2.73 0.58
CA MET A 55 -6.15 -1.59 0.13
C MET A 55 -5.19 -1.96 -0.99
N ALA A 56 -4.33 -2.97 -0.77
CA ALA A 56 -3.38 -3.44 -1.78
C ALA A 56 -4.09 -3.86 -3.08
N MET A 57 -5.23 -4.56 -2.96
CA MET A 57 -6.03 -5.00 -4.11
C MET A 57 -6.70 -3.86 -4.88
N GLN A 58 -6.99 -2.73 -4.24
CA GLN A 58 -7.75 -1.64 -4.85
C GLN A 58 -6.87 -0.50 -5.35
N ILE A 59 -5.64 -0.38 -4.86
CA ILE A 59 -4.75 0.74 -5.16
C ILE A 59 -4.50 0.89 -6.67
N GLY A 60 -4.45 -0.22 -7.42
CA GLY A 60 -4.31 -0.21 -8.88
C GLY A 60 -5.41 0.58 -9.61
N ARG A 61 -6.62 0.66 -9.04
CA ARG A 61 -7.75 1.42 -9.62
C ARG A 61 -7.57 2.93 -9.52
N PHE A 62 -6.68 3.36 -8.63
CA PHE A 62 -6.39 4.76 -8.38
C PHE A 62 -5.14 5.25 -9.13
N MET A 63 -4.49 4.36 -9.88
CA MET A 63 -3.42 4.72 -10.80
C MET A 63 -3.99 5.37 -12.06
N LYS A 64 -3.55 6.58 -12.41
CA LYS A 64 -4.08 7.31 -13.57
C LYS A 64 -3.53 6.82 -14.92
N THR A 65 -2.38 6.16 -14.94
CA THR A 65 -1.69 5.69 -16.15
C THR A 65 -1.45 4.18 -16.13
N GLU A 66 -1.39 3.56 -17.31
CA GLU A 66 -1.07 2.13 -17.45
C GLU A 66 0.35 1.81 -16.95
N ASP A 67 1.33 2.69 -17.15
CA ASP A 67 2.69 2.49 -16.62
C ASP A 67 2.73 2.29 -15.10
N LEU A 68 1.88 3.01 -14.35
CA LEU A 68 1.78 2.86 -12.91
C LEU A 68 1.15 1.51 -12.52
N LEU A 69 0.10 1.09 -13.24
CA LEU A 69 -0.50 -0.23 -13.07
C LEU A 69 0.50 -1.35 -13.36
N THR A 70 1.21 -1.26 -14.48
CA THR A 70 2.25 -2.22 -14.84
C THR A 70 3.33 -2.27 -13.77
N ALA A 71 3.81 -1.12 -13.29
CA ALA A 71 4.80 -1.09 -12.21
C ALA A 71 4.29 -1.73 -10.91
N LEU A 72 3.02 -1.56 -10.53
CA LEU A 72 2.44 -2.29 -9.39
C LEU A 72 2.41 -3.80 -9.63
N GLU A 73 2.06 -4.26 -10.83
CA GLU A 73 2.03 -5.69 -11.15
C GLU A 73 3.41 -6.36 -11.07
N TYR A 74 4.50 -5.58 -11.15
CA TYR A 74 5.87 -6.06 -10.95
C TYR A 74 6.34 -6.02 -9.48
N MET A 75 5.56 -5.42 -8.57
CA MET A 75 5.90 -5.32 -7.14
C MET A 75 5.41 -6.56 -6.38
N ASP A 76 6.28 -7.15 -5.56
CA ASP A 76 5.96 -8.35 -4.78
C ASP A 76 4.86 -8.08 -3.74
N GLY A 77 4.79 -6.86 -3.20
CA GLY A 77 3.74 -6.46 -2.26
C GLY A 77 2.35 -6.43 -2.90
N TYR A 78 2.24 -6.18 -4.20
CA TYR A 78 0.96 -6.20 -4.91
C TYR A 78 0.48 -7.64 -5.15
N ASP A 79 1.38 -8.54 -5.60
CA ASP A 79 1.07 -9.95 -5.82
C ASP A 79 0.64 -10.66 -4.52
N ASN A 80 1.35 -10.38 -3.43
CA ASN A 80 1.03 -10.93 -2.11
C ASN A 80 -0.12 -10.20 -1.39
N ALA A 81 -0.65 -9.11 -1.98
CA ALA A 81 -1.60 -8.20 -1.36
C ALA A 81 -1.16 -7.73 0.05
N ASP A 82 0.15 -7.53 0.22
CA ASP A 82 0.77 -6.97 1.42
C ASP A 82 0.92 -5.46 1.26
N TRP A 83 0.02 -4.71 1.90
CA TRP A 83 0.01 -3.25 1.83
C TRP A 83 1.34 -2.63 2.28
N LYS A 84 1.99 -3.17 3.31
CA LYS A 84 3.17 -2.55 3.90
C LYS A 84 4.37 -2.72 3.00
N GLN A 85 4.53 -3.91 2.42
CA GLN A 85 5.55 -4.17 1.42
C GLN A 85 5.29 -3.31 0.17
N LEU A 86 4.05 -3.30 -0.33
CA LEU A 86 3.68 -2.52 -1.49
C LEU A 86 3.93 -1.03 -1.30
N GLN A 87 3.57 -0.48 -0.13
CA GLN A 87 3.81 0.91 0.23
C GLN A 87 5.32 1.24 0.22
N ALA A 88 6.16 0.35 0.76
CA ALA A 88 7.60 0.54 0.76
C ALA A 88 8.18 0.53 -0.67
N GLU A 89 7.77 -0.43 -1.50
CA GLU A 89 8.19 -0.53 -2.90
C GLU A 89 7.74 0.69 -3.72
N MET A 90 6.51 1.16 -3.52
CA MET A 90 6.00 2.38 -4.16
C MET A 90 6.80 3.61 -3.74
N ILE A 91 7.14 3.76 -2.47
CA ILE A 91 7.97 4.88 -1.98
C ILE A 91 9.40 4.78 -2.54
N GLU A 92 9.96 3.58 -2.65
CA GLU A 92 11.29 3.39 -3.23
C GLU A 92 11.33 3.71 -4.74
N LEU A 93 10.29 3.33 -5.49
CA LEU A 93 10.20 3.52 -6.94
C LEU A 93 9.67 4.90 -7.36
N TRP A 94 8.70 5.44 -6.62
CA TRP A 94 7.97 6.66 -7.00
C TRP A 94 7.98 7.75 -5.93
N GLY A 95 8.39 7.44 -4.70
CA GLY A 95 8.63 8.46 -3.71
C GLY A 95 9.73 9.40 -4.21
N GLU A 96 9.58 10.69 -3.92
CA GLU A 96 10.76 11.55 -3.92
C GLU A 96 11.73 10.93 -2.93
N ILE A 97 12.85 10.43 -3.45
CA ILE A 97 14.00 10.11 -2.64
C ILE A 97 14.37 11.45 -2.00
N GLU A 98 13.90 11.70 -0.78
CA GLU A 98 14.68 12.53 0.14
C GLU A 98 15.98 11.75 0.26
N GLU A 99 16.95 12.07 -0.60
CA GLU A 99 18.25 11.44 -0.55
C GLU A 99 18.65 11.45 0.93
N PRO A 100 18.95 10.28 1.54
CA PRO A 100 19.62 10.34 2.83
C PRO A 100 20.79 11.28 2.59
N PRO A 101 21.02 12.33 3.42
CA PRO A 101 22.15 13.21 3.20
C PRO A 101 23.34 12.28 3.06
N LEU A 102 23.89 12.22 1.85
CA LEU A 102 24.99 11.37 1.51
C LEU A 102 26.10 11.83 2.43
N LEU A 103 26.20 11.20 3.61
CA LEU A 103 27.36 11.26 4.46
C LEU A 103 28.40 10.42 3.73
N TYR A 104 28.85 10.97 2.59
CA TYR A 104 30.24 10.96 2.24
C TYR A 104 31.01 11.51 3.43
N THR A 105 31.31 10.63 4.38
CA THR A 105 32.63 10.66 4.97
C THR A 105 33.40 9.56 4.29
N ALA A 106 33.82 9.87 3.06
CA ALA A 106 35.07 9.39 2.50
C ALA A 106 36.24 9.86 3.40
N GLN A 107 36.25 9.40 4.66
CA GLN A 107 37.32 9.63 5.63
C GLN A 107 38.03 8.34 6.01
N ASP A 108 37.60 7.18 5.49
CA ASP A 108 38.27 5.90 5.74
C ASP A 108 39.09 5.39 4.54
N LEU A 109 39.46 6.27 3.60
CA LEU A 109 40.52 5.97 2.64
C LEU A 109 41.60 7.07 2.65
N ASP A 110 42.58 6.80 3.51
CA ASP A 110 44.02 7.03 3.35
C ASP A 110 44.53 8.47 3.18
N LEU A 111 45.36 8.92 4.14
CA LEU A 111 46.66 9.60 3.92
C LEU A 111 47.23 10.13 5.26
N GLY A 112 48.20 9.43 5.86
CA GLY A 112 48.92 9.96 7.04
C GLY A 112 49.93 9.01 7.71
N LEU A 113 51.03 8.72 7.03
CA LEU A 113 52.26 8.07 7.53
C LEU A 113 52.95 8.88 8.68
N PRO A 114 54.05 8.37 9.30
CA PRO A 114 54.30 8.27 10.75
C PRO A 114 54.90 9.53 11.41
N GLY A 115 54.91 9.53 12.74
CA GLY A 115 55.71 10.43 13.59
C GLY A 115 56.29 9.67 14.77
#